data_AF-A0A7C7NSI2-F1
#
_entry.id   AF-A0A7C7NSI2-F1
#
_cell.length_a   1.000
_cell.length_b   1.000
_cell.length_c   1.000
_cell.angle_alpha   90.00
_cell.angle_beta   90.00
_cell.angle_gamma   90.00
#
_symmetry.space_group_name_H-M   'P 1'
#
loop_
_entity.id
_entity.type
_entity.pdbx_description
1 polymer ?
#
loop_
_entity_poly.entity_id
_entity_poly.type
_entity_poly.pdbx_seq_one_letter_code
_entity_poly.pdbx_strand_id
1 'polypeptide(L)'
;MEKDLSNYRKSYEKGELLLEDTPENPLELFRTWFNEVDQHFPEDETNAMTVSTIGLDGYPKNRVVLLKKFTYEGFIFYTNYESEKGKAIAKNPNVCLSFFWHGAERQIIIKGKAEKIAPNLSDGYFESRPKGSQLGALASNQSEVVESREVLENKLKA
;
A
#
# COMPACT_ATOMS: atom_id res chain seq x y z
N MET A 1 9.34 -10.67 -34.84
CA MET A 1 7.87 -10.75 -34.98
C MET A 1 7.30 -10.27 -33.66
N GLU A 2 6.54 -9.18 -33.66
CA GLU A 2 5.82 -8.75 -32.46
C GLU A 2 4.79 -9.82 -32.09
N LYS A 3 4.73 -10.16 -30.81
CA LYS A 3 3.78 -11.15 -30.30
C LYS A 3 2.46 -10.45 -30.00
N ASP A 4 1.39 -10.86 -30.66
CA ASP A 4 0.05 -10.33 -30.38
C ASP A 4 -0.44 -10.81 -29.01
N LEU A 5 -0.73 -9.85 -28.12
CA LEU A 5 -1.17 -10.08 -26.75
C LEU A 5 -2.70 -10.23 -26.63
N SER A 6 -3.47 -10.04 -27.71
CA SER A 6 -4.94 -10.10 -27.71
C SER A 6 -5.49 -11.43 -27.16
N ASN A 7 -4.77 -12.54 -27.40
CA ASN A 7 -5.15 -13.89 -26.97
C ASN A 7 -4.77 -14.23 -25.52
N TYR A 8 -4.16 -13.31 -24.76
CA TYR A 8 -3.76 -13.55 -23.36
C TYR A 8 -4.91 -13.37 -22.38
N ARG A 9 -6.08 -12.92 -22.86
CA ARG A 9 -7.26 -12.66 -22.04
C ARG A 9 -7.65 -13.91 -21.27
N LYS A 10 -7.71 -13.79 -19.95
CA LYS A 10 -8.31 -14.79 -19.06
C LYS A 10 -9.78 -14.44 -18.84
N SER A 11 -10.63 -15.46 -18.71
CA SER A 11 -11.95 -15.31 -18.11
C SER A 11 -11.79 -15.28 -16.59
N TYR A 12 -12.60 -14.47 -15.92
CA TYR A 12 -12.65 -14.36 -14.47
C TYR A 12 -13.99 -14.93 -14.00
N GLU A 13 -13.96 -16.16 -13.47
CA GLU A 13 -15.15 -17.00 -13.25
C GLU A 13 -15.19 -17.58 -11.83
N LYS A 14 -14.24 -17.22 -10.95
CA LYS A 14 -14.17 -17.77 -9.58
C LYS A 14 -15.28 -17.30 -8.65
N GLY A 15 -15.93 -16.20 -8.96
CA GLY A 15 -17.04 -15.69 -8.18
C GLY A 15 -17.68 -14.47 -8.83
N GLU A 16 -18.81 -14.06 -8.27
CA GLU A 16 -19.56 -12.88 -8.66
C GLU A 16 -19.78 -11.96 -7.45
N LEU A 17 -20.05 -10.69 -7.73
CA LEU A 17 -20.44 -9.72 -6.72
C LEU A 17 -21.86 -9.26 -7.04
N LEU A 18 -22.82 -9.76 -6.27
CA LEU A 18 -24.23 -9.38 -6.38
C LEU A 18 -24.57 -8.31 -5.35
N LEU A 19 -25.50 -7.41 -5.70
CA LEU A 19 -25.93 -6.33 -4.80
C LEU A 19 -26.57 -6.87 -3.51
N GLU A 20 -27.29 -7.99 -3.60
CA GLU A 20 -27.92 -8.65 -2.45
C GLU A 20 -26.91 -9.22 -1.44
N ASP A 21 -25.70 -9.53 -1.89
CA ASP A 21 -24.59 -10.03 -1.06
C ASP A 21 -23.69 -8.91 -0.51
N THR A 22 -24.00 -7.64 -0.83
CA THR A 22 -23.22 -6.50 -0.33
C THR A 22 -23.75 -5.98 1.01
N PRO A 23 -22.94 -5.94 2.08
CA PRO A 23 -23.34 -5.33 3.34
C PRO A 23 -23.48 -3.81 3.17
N GLU A 24 -24.32 -3.18 4.00
CA GLU A 24 -24.48 -1.71 4.01
C GLU A 24 -23.16 -1.00 4.33
N ASN A 25 -22.34 -1.59 5.20
CA ASN A 25 -21.04 -1.07 5.57
C ASN A 25 -19.93 -1.63 4.66
N PRO A 26 -19.31 -0.81 3.78
CA PRO A 26 -18.28 -1.29 2.87
C PRO A 26 -17.02 -1.81 3.57
N LEU A 27 -16.76 -1.38 4.81
CA LEU A 27 -15.63 -1.92 5.60
C LEU A 27 -15.85 -3.36 6.04
N GLU A 28 -17.11 -3.78 6.19
CA GLU A 28 -17.43 -5.19 6.47
C GLU A 28 -17.13 -6.06 5.25
N LEU A 29 -17.48 -5.58 4.04
CA LEU A 29 -17.12 -6.27 2.80
C LEU A 29 -15.60 -6.38 2.64
N PHE A 30 -14.87 -5.30 2.87
CA PHE A 30 -13.40 -5.33 2.86
C PHE A 30 -12.86 -6.36 3.85
N ARG A 31 -13.35 -6.38 5.10
CA ARG A 31 -12.89 -7.32 6.12
C ARG A 31 -13.15 -8.77 5.71
N THR A 32 -14.35 -9.06 5.21
CA THR A 32 -14.73 -10.40 4.74
C THR A 32 -13.80 -10.85 3.62
N TRP A 33 -13.62 -10.02 2.59
CA TRP A 33 -12.75 -10.38 1.47
C TRP A 33 -11.28 -10.47 1.86
N PHE A 34 -10.78 -9.57 2.70
CA PHE A 34 -9.40 -9.61 3.18
C PHE A 34 -9.12 -10.94 3.89
N ASN A 35 -9.98 -11.35 4.82
CA ASN A 35 -9.84 -12.60 5.54
C ASN A 35 -9.96 -13.82 4.62
N GLU A 36 -10.88 -13.77 3.65
CA GLU A 36 -11.06 -14.85 2.68
C GLU A 36 -9.80 -15.06 1.84
N VAL A 37 -9.24 -13.97 1.28
CA VAL A 37 -8.01 -14.00 0.49
C VAL A 37 -6.82 -14.48 1.31
N ASP A 38 -6.65 -13.92 2.51
CA ASP A 38 -5.51 -14.25 3.39
C ASP A 38 -5.48 -15.72 3.83
N GLN A 39 -6.64 -16.37 3.90
CA GLN A 39 -6.75 -17.74 4.39
C GLN A 39 -6.84 -18.79 3.28
N HIS A 40 -7.41 -18.45 2.12
CA HIS A 40 -7.81 -19.45 1.12
C HIS A 40 -7.16 -19.29 -0.25
N PHE A 41 -6.45 -18.18 -0.50
CA PHE A 41 -5.86 -17.89 -1.81
C PHE A 41 -4.33 -17.78 -1.74
N PRO A 42 -3.61 -17.94 -2.88
CA PRO A 42 -2.15 -18.05 -2.89
C PRO A 42 -1.42 -16.70 -2.82
N GLU A 43 -2.05 -15.63 -2.33
CA GLU A 43 -1.46 -14.31 -2.17
C GLU A 43 -0.39 -14.33 -1.07
N ASP A 44 0.88 -14.14 -1.46
CA ASP A 44 2.00 -14.11 -0.50
C ASP A 44 1.90 -12.95 0.51
N GLU A 45 1.36 -11.81 0.09
CA GLU A 45 1.23 -10.60 0.91
C GLU A 45 -0.13 -9.93 0.67
N THR A 46 -1.20 -10.49 1.25
CA THR A 46 -2.59 -10.00 1.11
C THR A 46 -2.74 -8.51 1.44
N ASN A 47 -1.93 -8.00 2.36
CA ASN A 47 -1.93 -6.61 2.80
C ASN A 47 -1.09 -5.67 1.93
N ALA A 48 -0.45 -6.15 0.86
CA ALA A 48 0.20 -5.29 -0.12
C ALA A 48 -0.84 -4.52 -0.94
N MET A 49 -0.64 -3.22 -1.06
CA MET A 49 -1.50 -2.32 -1.83
C MET A 49 -0.71 -1.27 -2.58
N THR A 50 -1.24 -0.84 -3.73
CA THR A 50 -0.71 0.34 -4.41
C THR A 50 -1.35 1.60 -3.85
N VAL A 51 -0.53 2.57 -3.43
CA VAL A 51 -0.99 3.92 -3.08
C VAL A 51 -0.66 4.91 -4.20
N SER A 52 -1.70 5.58 -4.68
CA SER A 52 -1.64 6.61 -5.71
C SER A 52 -1.74 7.99 -5.07
N THR A 53 -0.81 8.88 -5.42
CA THR A 53 -0.75 10.27 -4.95
C THR A 53 -0.57 11.21 -6.15
N ILE A 54 -0.91 12.48 -6.01
CA ILE A 54 -0.51 13.51 -6.98
C ILE A 54 0.87 14.04 -6.56
N GLY A 55 1.90 13.73 -7.33
CA GLY A 55 3.26 14.19 -7.10
C GLY A 55 3.37 15.71 -7.13
N LEU A 56 4.44 16.25 -6.55
CA LEU A 56 4.69 17.70 -6.54
C LEU A 56 4.94 18.27 -7.94
N ASP A 57 5.26 17.41 -8.91
CA ASP A 57 5.38 17.69 -10.33
C ASP A 57 4.02 17.72 -11.06
N GLY A 58 2.91 17.48 -10.36
CA GLY A 58 1.57 17.44 -10.91
C GLY A 58 1.17 16.10 -11.54
N TYR A 59 2.04 15.11 -11.58
CA TYR A 59 1.74 13.80 -12.16
C TYR A 59 1.23 12.81 -11.10
N PRO A 60 0.29 11.90 -11.45
CA PRO A 60 -0.05 10.79 -10.58
C PRO A 60 1.16 9.86 -10.43
N LYS A 61 1.44 9.45 -9.21
CA LYS A 61 2.51 8.50 -8.89
C LYS A 61 1.98 7.37 -8.03
N ASN A 62 2.41 6.17 -8.37
CA ASN A 62 1.99 4.93 -7.74
C ASN A 62 3.21 4.23 -7.14
N ARG A 63 3.01 3.58 -6.01
CA ARG A 63 4.00 2.67 -5.40
C ARG A 63 3.30 1.69 -4.48
N VAL A 64 3.92 0.53 -4.27
CA VAL A 64 3.45 -0.47 -3.31
C VAL A 64 3.78 -0.04 -1.89
N VAL A 65 2.82 -0.20 -0.98
CA VAL A 65 2.95 -0.07 0.47
C VAL A 65 2.18 -1.20 1.14
N LEU A 66 2.45 -1.42 2.42
CA LEU A 66 1.77 -2.45 3.20
C LEU A 66 0.71 -1.80 4.09
N LEU A 67 -0.53 -2.27 3.97
CA LEU A 67 -1.55 -2.01 4.97
C LEU A 67 -1.10 -2.66 6.29
N LYS A 68 -1.14 -1.91 7.38
CA LYS A 68 -0.75 -2.40 8.71
C LYS A 68 -1.93 -2.54 9.65
N LYS A 69 -2.99 -1.78 9.44
CA LYS A 69 -4.22 -1.88 10.20
C LYS A 69 -5.37 -1.31 9.39
N PHE A 70 -6.56 -1.83 9.59
CA PHE A 70 -7.80 -1.18 9.21
C PHE A 70 -8.77 -1.22 10.39
N THR A 71 -9.53 -0.16 10.57
CA THR A 71 -10.51 0.01 11.66
C THR A 71 -11.82 0.55 11.07
N TYR A 72 -12.81 0.82 11.92
CA TYR A 72 -14.01 1.54 11.49
C TYR A 72 -13.71 2.97 10.96
N GLU A 73 -12.53 3.53 11.28
CA GLU A 73 -12.10 4.87 10.86
C GLU A 73 -11.36 4.87 9.51
N GLY A 74 -10.90 3.71 9.04
CA GLY A 74 -10.25 3.57 7.74
C GLY A 74 -9.00 2.69 7.74
N PHE A 75 -8.05 3.03 6.88
CA PHE A 75 -6.91 2.20 6.48
C PHE A 75 -5.59 2.88 6.86
N ILE A 76 -4.72 2.15 7.55
CA ILE A 76 -3.47 2.68 8.12
C ILE A 76 -2.27 1.97 7.51
N PHE A 77 -1.38 2.75 6.91
CA PHE A 77 -0.03 2.34 6.50
C PHE A 77 0.99 3.32 7.08
N TYR A 78 2.24 2.89 7.21
CA TYR A 78 3.32 3.71 7.74
C TYR A 78 4.34 4.01 6.65
N THR A 79 4.89 5.22 6.65
CA THR A 79 5.89 5.64 5.65
C THR A 79 6.79 6.74 6.21
N ASN A 80 7.82 7.10 5.45
CA ASN A 80 8.66 8.26 5.78
C ASN A 80 7.95 9.55 5.33
N TYR A 81 7.71 10.47 6.25
CA TYR A 81 7.06 11.76 5.98
C TYR A 81 7.84 12.63 4.97
N GLU A 82 9.16 12.48 4.91
CA GLU A 82 10.03 13.22 4.00
C GLU A 82 10.16 12.57 2.62
N SER A 83 9.57 11.39 2.43
CA SER A 83 9.54 10.75 1.12
C SER A 83 8.70 11.53 0.12
N GLU A 84 8.89 11.24 -1.17
CA GLU A 84 8.12 11.87 -2.23
C GLU A 84 6.61 11.73 -2.00
N LYS A 85 6.14 10.54 -1.60
CA LYS A 85 4.72 10.31 -1.28
C LYS A 85 4.27 11.07 -0.02
N GLY A 86 5.15 11.21 0.98
CA GLY A 86 4.85 11.91 2.22
C GLY A 86 4.65 13.41 1.98
N LYS A 87 5.56 14.01 1.22
CA LYS A 87 5.48 15.41 0.77
C LYS A 87 4.28 15.65 -0.16
N ALA A 88 4.01 14.72 -1.09
CA ALA A 88 2.85 14.77 -1.97
C ALA A 88 1.53 14.75 -1.18
N ILE A 89 1.37 13.83 -0.22
CA ILE A 89 0.18 13.71 0.63
C ILE A 89 -0.01 14.97 1.50
N ALA A 90 1.08 15.51 2.05
CA ALA A 90 1.01 16.74 2.84
C ALA A 90 0.52 17.94 2.01
N LYS A 91 0.81 17.98 0.70
CA LYS A 91 0.33 19.02 -0.21
C LYS A 91 -1.09 18.76 -0.73
N ASN A 92 -1.42 17.51 -1.02
CA ASN A 92 -2.72 17.07 -1.51
C ASN A 92 -3.11 15.74 -0.83
N PRO A 93 -4.01 15.76 0.16
CA PRO A 93 -4.33 14.55 0.92
C PRO A 93 -5.22 13.56 0.16
N ASN A 94 -5.71 13.90 -1.03
CA ASN A 94 -6.54 12.98 -1.81
C ASN A 94 -5.68 11.83 -2.36
N VAL A 95 -5.96 10.61 -1.90
CA VAL A 95 -5.23 9.39 -2.25
C VAL A 95 -6.17 8.31 -2.77
N CYS A 96 -5.60 7.36 -3.51
CA CYS A 96 -6.28 6.14 -3.93
C CYS A 96 -5.45 4.92 -3.53
N LEU A 97 -6.06 3.99 -2.81
CA LEU A 97 -5.51 2.67 -2.51
C LEU A 97 -6.08 1.67 -3.50
N SER A 98 -5.24 0.77 -4.01
CA SER A 98 -5.63 -0.32 -4.91
C SER A 98 -5.04 -1.63 -4.42
N PHE A 99 -5.90 -2.58 -4.08
CA PHE A 99 -5.54 -3.98 -3.82
C PHE A 99 -5.82 -4.78 -5.07
N PHE A 100 -4.89 -5.65 -5.47
CA PHE A 100 -5.10 -6.57 -6.58
C PHE A 100 -4.72 -7.98 -6.13
N TRP A 101 -5.73 -8.79 -5.88
CA TRP A 101 -5.61 -10.18 -5.46
C TRP A 101 -5.89 -11.07 -6.67
N HIS A 102 -4.84 -11.31 -7.45
CA HIS A 102 -4.93 -12.05 -8.72
C HIS A 102 -5.42 -13.49 -8.51
N GLY A 103 -5.00 -14.15 -7.43
CA GLY A 103 -5.45 -15.48 -7.05
C GLY A 103 -6.96 -15.52 -6.79
N ALA A 104 -7.49 -14.48 -6.17
CA ALA A 104 -8.93 -14.33 -5.91
C ALA A 104 -9.74 -13.71 -7.06
N GLU A 105 -9.09 -13.27 -8.14
CA GLU A 105 -9.73 -12.53 -9.24
C GLU A 105 -10.44 -11.26 -8.76
N ARG A 106 -9.93 -10.64 -7.70
CA ARG A 106 -10.55 -9.47 -7.04
C ARG A 106 -9.64 -8.25 -7.05
N GLN A 107 -10.27 -7.08 -7.17
CA GLN A 107 -9.63 -5.79 -7.01
C GLN A 107 -10.48 -4.90 -6.11
N ILE A 108 -9.82 -4.18 -5.19
CA ILE A 108 -10.47 -3.19 -4.33
C ILE A 108 -9.83 -1.83 -4.60
N ILE A 109 -10.67 -0.82 -4.83
CA ILE A 109 -10.25 0.57 -5.01
C ILE A 109 -10.88 1.41 -3.90
N ILE A 110 -10.05 2.08 -3.10
CA ILE A 110 -10.48 2.96 -2.02
C ILE A 110 -9.97 4.37 -2.31
N LYS A 111 -10.88 5.35 -2.35
CA LYS A 111 -10.54 6.77 -2.48
C LYS A 111 -10.83 7.48 -1.18
N GLY A 112 -9.93 8.34 -0.73
CA GLY A 112 -10.11 9.07 0.52
C GLY A 112 -9.10 10.18 0.72
N LYS A 113 -9.17 10.82 1.88
CA LYS A 113 -8.17 11.78 2.35
C LYS A 113 -7.27 11.09 3.36
N ALA A 114 -5.95 11.18 3.17
CA ALA A 114 -4.98 10.69 4.13
C ALA A 114 -4.72 11.73 5.21
N GLU A 115 -4.69 11.26 6.46
CA GLU A 115 -4.40 12.07 7.64
C GLU A 115 -3.27 11.41 8.45
N LYS A 116 -2.51 12.22 9.20
CA LYS A 116 -1.50 11.70 10.10
C LYS A 116 -2.17 11.09 11.34
N ILE A 117 -1.81 9.87 11.67
CA ILE A 117 -2.16 9.28 12.97
C ILE A 117 -1.44 10.03 14.10
N ALA A 118 -1.89 9.80 15.34
CA ALA A 118 -1.25 10.36 16.52
C ALA A 118 0.25 9.96 16.59
N PRO A 119 1.16 10.89 16.94
CA PRO A 119 2.61 10.62 16.95
C PRO A 119 3.01 9.40 17.77
N ASN A 120 2.42 9.20 18.95
CA ASN A 120 2.68 8.06 19.81
C ASN A 120 2.35 6.69 19.15
N LEU A 121 1.34 6.63 18.28
CA LEU A 121 1.03 5.42 17.51
C LEU A 121 2.08 5.17 16.42
N SER A 122 2.58 6.24 15.79
CA SER A 122 3.67 6.18 14.81
C SER A 122 4.97 5.70 15.45
N ASP A 123 5.33 6.26 16.60
CA ASP A 123 6.54 5.94 17.34
C ASP A 123 6.47 4.50 17.87
N GLY A 124 5.35 4.11 18.47
CA GLY A 124 5.16 2.73 18.94
C GLY A 124 5.25 1.69 17.83
N TYR A 125 4.73 1.99 16.63
CA TYR A 125 4.93 1.11 15.48
C TYR A 125 6.40 1.07 15.03
N PHE A 126 7.09 2.21 15.00
CA PHE A 126 8.51 2.24 14.62
C PHE A 126 9.36 1.39 15.56
N GLU A 127 9.14 1.51 16.86
CA GLU A 127 9.82 0.74 17.91
C GLU A 127 9.54 -0.76 17.81
N SER A 128 8.34 -1.16 17.38
CA SER A 128 7.98 -2.57 17.22
C SER A 128 8.63 -3.25 16.01
N ARG A 129 9.25 -2.49 15.09
CA ARG A 129 9.89 -3.06 13.89
C ARG A 129 11.18 -3.79 14.25
N PRO A 130 11.58 -4.84 13.50
CA PRO A 130 12.89 -5.48 13.66
C PRO A 130 14.03 -4.45 13.61
N LYS A 131 15.10 -4.65 14.38
CA LYS A 131 16.16 -3.64 14.51
C LYS A 131 16.78 -3.23 13.17
N GLY A 132 17.02 -4.20 12.27
CA GLY A 132 17.52 -3.90 10.92
C GLY A 132 16.56 -3.04 10.09
N SER A 133 15.25 -3.21 10.27
CA SER A 133 14.22 -2.38 9.63
C SER A 133 14.19 -0.95 10.18
N GLN A 134 14.42 -0.76 11.49
CA GLN A 134 14.56 0.56 12.10
C GLN A 134 15.81 1.27 11.55
N LEU A 135 16.96 0.60 11.58
CA LEU A 135 18.23 1.14 11.09
C LEU A 135 18.16 1.48 9.59
N GLY A 136 17.61 0.60 8.76
CA GLY A 136 17.44 0.87 7.33
C GLY A 136 16.55 2.08 7.05
N ALA A 137 15.53 2.31 7.87
CA ALA A 137 14.69 3.50 7.75
C ALA A 137 15.40 4.80 8.18
N LEU A 138 16.35 4.73 9.11
CA LEU A 138 17.16 5.86 9.54
C LEU A 138 18.31 6.17 8.57
N ALA A 139 18.93 5.12 8.01
CA ALA A 139 20.05 5.26 7.08
C ALA A 139 19.64 5.81 5.71
N SER A 140 18.36 5.70 5.34
CA SER A 140 17.85 6.07 4.02
C SER A 140 16.88 7.26 4.09
N ASN A 141 17.29 8.38 3.48
CA ASN A 141 16.37 9.45 3.13
C ASN A 141 15.53 9.01 1.93
N GLN A 142 14.42 8.32 2.20
CA GLN A 142 13.59 7.68 1.18
C GLN A 142 13.21 8.68 0.06
N SER A 143 13.45 8.28 -1.19
CA SER A 143 13.19 9.06 -2.42
C SER A 143 14.16 10.19 -2.74
N GLU A 144 15.23 10.39 -1.96
CA GLU A 144 16.34 11.26 -2.35
C GLU A 144 17.33 10.56 -3.28
N VAL A 145 17.96 11.32 -4.17
CA VAL A 145 19.06 10.82 -5.00
C VAL A 145 20.22 10.45 -4.09
N VAL A 146 20.80 9.27 -4.32
CA VAL A 146 21.97 8.79 -3.59
C VAL A 146 23.18 8.77 -4.52
N GLU A 147 24.33 9.19 -4.02
CA GLU A 147 25.56 9.25 -4.83
C GLU A 147 26.05 7.85 -5.20
N SER A 148 26.01 6.91 -4.26
CA SER A 148 26.42 5.52 -4.48
C SER A 148 25.79 4.58 -3.46
N ARG A 149 25.89 3.28 -3.73
CA ARG A 149 25.51 2.22 -2.80
C ARG A 149 26.32 2.25 -1.51
N GLU A 150 27.63 2.54 -1.60
CA GLU A 150 28.53 2.58 -0.45
C GLU A 150 28.11 3.62 0.59
N VAL A 151 27.54 4.76 0.16
CA VAL A 151 27.01 5.78 1.07
C VAL A 151 25.90 5.21 1.95
N LEU A 152 24.99 4.41 1.39
CA LEU A 152 23.92 3.78 2.16
C LEU A 152 24.45 2.71 3.12
N GLU A 153 25.40 1.89 2.67
CA GLU A 153 26.02 0.85 3.50
C GLU A 153 26.81 1.44 4.67
N ASN A 154 27.50 2.56 4.47
CA ASN A 154 28.22 3.27 5.53
C ASN A 154 27.26 3.90 6.54
N LYS A 155 26.15 4.51 6.09
CA LYS A 155 25.10 5.03 6.98
C LYS A 155 24.44 3.94 7.83
N LEU A 156 24.36 2.71 7.35
CA LEU A 156 23.77 1.59 8.09
C LEU A 156 24.70 1.06 9.21
N LYS A 157 26.02 1.25 9.07
CA LYS A 157 27.04 0.79 10.02
C LYS A 157 27.32 1.80 11.15
N ALA A 158 27.04 3.08 10.91
CA ALA A 158 27.21 4.17 11.87
C ALA A 158 26.11 4.14 12.96
#